data_AF-A0A6N8IS19-F1
#
_entry.id   AF-A0A6N8IS19-F1
#
_cell.length_a   1.000
_cell.length_b   1.000
_cell.length_c   1.000
_cell.angle_alpha   90.00
_cell.angle_beta   90.00
_cell.angle_gamma   90.00
#
_symmetry.space_group_name_H-M   'P 1'
#
loop_
_entity.id
_entity.type
_entity.pdbx_description
1 polymer ?
#
loop_
_entity_poly.entity_id
_entity_poly.type
_entity_poly.pdbx_seq_one_letter_code
_entity_poly.pdbx_strand_id
1 'polypeptide(L)'
;MTRSVLYTSSPLLASKTPVWRSKFIVAGLALGFIGLAGRAAWVQVFGNDFFRRQGEVRFLRTLELPANRGRILDRNGLLLATSVPSPSIWAIPEDVERDKVKLAQLARLLGMSAAELDRKLEDEDKTFVWLKRQVDEPVAQQVAALGLKGIYQRKEYKRQYPEGEAAAHVVGFTNVEDKGQEGMELAFNQQLAGRAGSRRVIKDRLGRIVEDVGEQVPPVDGRDLQLSVDSKVQFFAYQKLRDAVTENRARAGSVVVLDAVTGEVLALANYPSYSPNQRQNLTGEQLRNRAITDTFEPGSTMKPFTIGLALESGLVTPQTPIQTAPGYVVIGGARISDSHAHGMLTVQQVIQKSSNIGTLKIALQMQPRDMWETFTAAGFGQKPQIAFPGAVGGRLRPFKSWRPVEQATMSYGYGLSASLFQMARSYTVFAHDGQIIPATMMKSPQPAAGVPVFSAKTAAEVRTMLQMAAGPGGTGPKAQTLGYSVGGKSGTAHKQVGKSYASNKYRSWFVGMAPIDRPRIIVGVMLDEPSAGRYFGGDVAAPVFSEVVQQTLRRMGVQPDMSVKPQVVVNAVEESF
;
A
#
# COMPACT_ATOMS: atom_id res chain seq x y z
N MET A 1 120.24 14.69 -38.06
CA MET A 1 119.02 14.17 -37.41
C MET A 1 118.01 15.30 -37.36
N THR A 2 117.11 15.32 -38.35
CA THR A 2 115.64 15.16 -38.21
C THR A 2 114.90 16.44 -37.84
N ARG A 3 114.38 17.10 -38.90
CA ARG A 3 113.24 18.02 -38.87
C ARG A 3 112.00 17.29 -38.35
N SER A 4 111.28 17.87 -37.40
CA SER A 4 109.87 17.56 -37.17
C SER A 4 109.03 18.73 -37.69
N VAL A 5 108.28 18.48 -38.75
CA VAL A 5 107.22 19.37 -39.25
C VAL A 5 105.92 18.85 -38.66
N LEU A 6 105.29 19.64 -37.79
CA LEU A 6 103.92 19.39 -37.36
C LEU A 6 102.98 19.74 -38.51
N TYR A 7 102.35 18.71 -39.06
CA TYR A 7 101.24 18.83 -39.99
C TYR A 7 99.98 19.33 -39.26
N THR A 8 99.19 20.11 -40.00
CA THR A 8 97.79 20.48 -39.76
C THR A 8 97.51 21.67 -38.82
N SER A 9 97.67 22.87 -39.35
CA SER A 9 96.69 23.93 -39.12
C SER A 9 96.43 24.62 -40.46
N SER A 10 95.46 24.07 -41.21
CA SER A 10 94.99 24.66 -42.46
C SER A 10 94.39 26.06 -42.16
N PRO A 11 94.83 27.14 -42.81
CA PRO A 11 94.27 28.48 -42.62
C PRO A 11 92.81 28.60 -43.09
N LEU A 12 92.23 27.56 -43.69
CA LEU A 12 90.88 27.55 -44.26
C LEU A 12 89.79 26.98 -43.33
N LEU A 13 90.13 26.51 -42.13
CA LEU A 13 89.12 26.04 -41.14
C LEU A 13 88.74 27.09 -40.09
N ALA A 14 89.33 28.28 -40.13
CA ALA A 14 88.95 29.41 -39.28
C ALA A 14 87.76 30.18 -39.86
N SER A 15 86.64 29.51 -40.14
CA SER A 15 85.37 30.21 -40.13
C SER A 15 85.09 30.56 -38.67
N LYS A 16 85.40 31.80 -38.27
CA LYS A 16 84.88 32.35 -37.01
C LYS A 16 83.36 32.31 -37.14
N THR A 17 82.73 31.24 -36.66
CA THR A 17 81.27 31.16 -36.57
C THR A 17 80.81 32.44 -35.89
N PRO A 18 79.99 33.27 -36.55
CA PRO A 18 79.71 34.61 -36.07
C PRO A 18 79.17 34.54 -34.63
N VAL A 19 79.90 35.09 -33.66
CA VAL A 19 79.56 35.05 -32.22
C VAL A 19 78.18 35.65 -31.95
N TRP A 20 77.71 36.52 -32.86
CA TRP A 20 76.35 37.07 -32.82
C TRP A 20 75.27 35.98 -32.95
N ARG A 21 75.51 34.88 -33.69
CA ARG A 21 74.54 33.78 -33.85
C ARG A 21 74.35 33.02 -32.55
N SER A 22 75.43 32.71 -31.82
CA SER A 22 75.31 32.03 -30.52
C SER A 22 74.71 32.96 -29.46
N LYS A 23 75.10 34.23 -29.42
CA LYS A 23 74.50 35.23 -28.53
C LYS A 23 73.01 35.46 -28.82
N PHE A 24 72.62 35.45 -30.10
CA PHE A 24 71.22 35.57 -30.51
C PHE A 24 70.39 34.35 -30.06
N ILE A 25 70.92 33.13 -30.23
CA ILE A 25 70.25 31.91 -29.76
C ILE A 25 70.14 31.92 -28.22
N VAL A 26 71.21 32.26 -27.51
CA VAL A 26 71.21 32.34 -26.03
C VAL A 26 70.26 33.42 -25.54
N ALA A 27 70.23 34.60 -26.18
CA ALA A 27 69.29 35.66 -25.85
C ALA A 27 67.84 35.26 -26.14
N GLY A 28 67.59 34.56 -27.25
CA GLY A 28 66.27 34.00 -27.57
C GLY A 28 65.82 32.95 -26.54
N LEU A 29 66.72 32.07 -26.11
CA LEU A 29 66.47 31.10 -25.03
C LEU A 29 66.20 31.79 -23.69
N ALA A 30 67.00 32.80 -23.33
CA ALA A 30 66.82 33.57 -22.10
C ALA A 30 65.47 34.32 -22.11
N LEU A 31 65.11 34.94 -23.23
CA LEU A 31 63.79 35.56 -23.42
C LEU A 31 62.65 34.55 -23.30
N GLY A 32 62.83 33.34 -23.86
CA GLY A 32 61.89 32.24 -23.69
C GLY A 32 61.68 31.85 -22.22
N PHE A 33 62.77 31.71 -21.46
CA PHE A 33 62.70 31.41 -20.02
C PHE A 33 62.10 32.56 -19.20
N ILE A 34 62.40 33.81 -19.53
CA ILE A 34 61.78 34.99 -18.89
C ILE A 34 60.28 35.01 -19.19
N GLY A 35 59.87 34.70 -20.42
CA GLY A 35 58.47 34.56 -20.78
C GLY A 35 57.75 33.46 -19.99
N LEU A 36 58.39 32.29 -19.81
CA LEU A 36 57.87 31.20 -18.99
C LEU A 36 57.78 31.58 -17.50
N ALA A 37 58.79 32.26 -16.96
CA ALA A 37 58.80 32.73 -15.57
C ALA A 37 57.71 33.78 -15.33
N GLY A 38 57.54 34.73 -16.26
CA GLY A 38 56.45 35.69 -16.23
C GLY A 38 55.08 35.02 -16.31
N ARG A 39 54.94 34.00 -17.16
CA ARG A 39 53.70 33.21 -17.25
C ARG A 39 53.42 32.42 -15.98
N ALA A 40 54.45 31.82 -15.37
CA ALA A 40 54.32 31.11 -14.10
C ALA A 40 53.91 32.05 -12.95
N ALA A 41 54.55 33.21 -12.84
CA ALA A 41 54.18 34.25 -11.87
C ALA A 41 52.75 34.75 -12.10
N TRP A 42 52.34 34.95 -13.37
CA TRP A 42 50.97 35.32 -13.70
C TRP A 42 49.96 34.26 -13.22
N VAL A 43 50.23 32.98 -13.48
CA VAL A 43 49.35 31.87 -13.08
C VAL A 43 49.30 31.71 -11.56
N GLN A 44 50.43 31.83 -10.87
CA GLN A 44 50.52 31.59 -9.42
C GLN A 44 50.07 32.78 -8.56
N VAL A 45 50.26 34.03 -9.04
CA VAL A 45 50.00 35.25 -8.25
C VAL A 45 48.70 35.93 -8.68
N PHE A 46 48.47 36.10 -9.98
CA PHE A 46 47.32 36.87 -10.49
C PHE A 46 46.14 35.97 -10.95
N GLY A 47 46.42 34.78 -11.46
CA GLY A 47 45.43 33.81 -11.95
C GLY A 47 45.02 32.73 -10.93
N ASN A 48 45.52 32.83 -9.69
CA ASN A 48 45.40 31.78 -8.67
C ASN A 48 43.94 31.39 -8.40
N ASP A 49 43.04 32.36 -8.32
CA ASP A 49 41.63 32.12 -7.99
C ASP A 49 40.89 31.30 -9.05
N PHE A 50 41.20 31.51 -10.33
CA PHE A 50 40.61 30.74 -11.43
C PHE A 50 41.07 29.28 -11.40
N PHE A 51 42.38 29.05 -11.23
CA PHE A 51 42.95 27.69 -11.19
C PHE A 51 42.63 26.95 -9.89
N ARG A 52 42.55 27.65 -8.75
CA ARG A 52 42.05 27.10 -7.48
C ARG A 52 40.59 26.71 -7.57
N ARG A 53 39.70 27.56 -8.13
CA ARG A 53 38.31 27.18 -8.39
C ARG A 53 38.20 25.96 -9.30
N GLN A 54 38.98 25.91 -10.38
CA GLN A 54 38.99 24.75 -11.28
C GLN A 54 39.49 23.48 -10.58
N GLY A 55 40.46 23.59 -9.66
CA GLY A 55 40.89 22.48 -8.80
C GLY A 55 39.81 22.06 -7.79
N GLU A 56 39.24 23.01 -7.06
CA GLU A 56 38.16 22.80 -6.10
C GLU A 56 36.94 22.13 -6.74
N VAL A 57 36.51 22.57 -7.92
CA VAL A 57 35.39 21.95 -8.66
C VAL A 57 35.70 20.49 -9.05
N ARG A 58 36.97 20.14 -9.24
CA ARG A 58 37.39 18.78 -9.62
C ARG A 58 37.55 17.84 -8.43
N PHE A 59 37.95 18.35 -7.27
CA PHE A 59 38.23 17.54 -6.08
C PHE A 59 37.14 17.58 -5.00
N LEU A 60 36.37 18.67 -4.89
CA LEU A 60 35.26 18.77 -3.95
C LEU A 60 34.09 17.93 -4.43
N ARG A 61 33.65 17.00 -3.59
CA ARG A 61 32.44 16.21 -3.79
C ARG A 61 31.51 16.41 -2.61
N THR A 62 30.25 16.70 -2.90
CA THR A 62 29.19 16.64 -1.89
C THR A 62 28.70 15.20 -1.80
N LEU A 63 28.93 14.56 -0.65
CA LEU A 63 28.37 13.26 -0.33
C LEU A 63 27.05 13.48 0.41
N GLU A 64 26.02 12.81 -0.07
CA GLU A 64 24.72 12.77 0.59
C GLU A 64 24.80 11.82 1.79
N LEU A 65 24.30 12.28 2.93
CA LEU A 65 24.15 11.48 4.14
C LEU A 65 22.68 11.03 4.21
N PRO A 66 22.37 9.75 3.96
CA PRO A 66 20.99 9.29 3.92
C PRO A 66 20.35 9.41 5.30
N ALA A 67 19.16 9.99 5.34
CA ALA A 67 18.30 9.99 6.52
C ALA A 67 17.68 8.60 6.74
N ASN A 68 17.40 8.27 7.99
CA ASN A 68 16.65 7.08 8.29
C ASN A 68 15.15 7.32 8.03
N ARG A 69 14.53 6.47 7.21
CA ARG A 69 13.10 6.55 6.95
C ARG A 69 12.31 6.13 8.19
N GLY A 70 11.35 6.95 8.60
CA GLY A 70 10.53 6.75 9.80
C GLY A 70 9.83 5.39 9.80
N ARG A 71 9.60 4.82 10.99
CA ARG A 71 8.94 3.52 11.17
C ARG A 71 7.44 3.64 10.94
N ILE A 72 6.83 2.57 10.43
CA ILE A 72 5.37 2.44 10.41
C ILE A 72 5.01 1.41 11.48
N LEU A 73 4.16 1.82 12.41
CA LEU A 73 3.74 1.05 13.57
C LEU A 73 2.25 0.71 13.47
N ASP A 74 1.87 -0.48 13.95
CA ASP A 74 0.48 -0.83 14.20
C ASP A 74 -0.06 -0.03 15.39
N ARG A 75 -1.36 -0.13 15.72
CA ARG A 75 -1.96 0.64 16.82
C ARG A 75 -1.37 0.35 18.21
N ASN A 76 -0.69 -0.77 18.37
CA ASN A 76 -0.09 -1.25 19.62
C ASN A 76 1.43 -1.00 19.69
N GLY A 77 2.03 -0.41 18.65
CA GLY A 77 3.47 -0.13 18.59
C GLY A 77 4.31 -1.24 17.96
N LEU A 78 3.69 -2.26 17.35
CA LEU A 78 4.39 -3.31 16.63
C LEU A 78 4.84 -2.81 15.24
N LEU A 79 6.02 -3.26 14.79
CA LEU A 79 6.62 -2.80 13.54
C LEU A 79 5.89 -3.39 12.32
N LEU A 80 5.33 -2.52 11.48
CA LEU A 80 4.78 -2.88 10.16
C LEU A 80 5.80 -2.59 9.04
N ALA A 81 6.60 -1.54 9.20
CA ALA A 81 7.74 -1.26 8.34
C ALA A 81 8.88 -0.59 9.12
N THR A 82 10.11 -1.01 8.84
CA THR A 82 11.32 -0.45 9.43
C THR A 82 12.45 -0.41 8.42
N SER A 83 13.43 0.46 8.64
CA SER A 83 14.61 0.59 7.79
C SER A 83 15.79 -0.12 8.44
N VAL A 84 16.46 -0.99 7.68
CA VAL A 84 17.63 -1.74 8.15
C VAL A 84 18.86 -1.29 7.35
N PRO A 85 20.02 -1.11 7.99
CA PRO A 85 21.28 -0.85 7.29
C PRO A 85 21.52 -1.93 6.22
N SER A 86 21.73 -1.49 4.99
CA SER A 86 21.96 -2.38 3.87
C SER A 86 22.91 -1.70 2.88
N PRO A 87 24.22 -1.80 3.12
CA PRO A 87 25.21 -1.14 2.28
C PRO A 87 25.10 -1.57 0.81
N SER A 88 25.41 -0.66 -0.09
CA SER A 88 25.50 -0.92 -1.52
C SER A 88 26.97 -0.99 -1.94
N ILE A 89 27.33 -2.01 -2.71
CA ILE A 89 28.70 -2.24 -3.19
C ILE A 89 28.83 -1.68 -4.60
N TRP A 90 29.85 -0.84 -4.80
CA TRP A 90 30.18 -0.23 -6.08
C TRP A 90 31.68 -0.29 -6.34
N ALA A 91 32.07 -0.08 -7.59
CA ALA A 91 33.45 -0.18 -8.02
C ALA A 91 33.86 1.01 -8.91
N ILE A 92 35.16 1.26 -8.94
CA ILE A 92 35.83 2.09 -9.95
C ILE A 92 36.68 1.12 -10.79
N PRO A 93 36.17 0.64 -11.95
CA PRO A 93 36.84 -0.34 -12.79
C PRO A 93 38.35 -0.15 -12.99
N GLU A 94 38.81 1.08 -13.30
CA GLU A 94 40.24 1.43 -13.47
C GLU A 94 41.10 1.09 -12.22
N ASP A 95 40.54 1.21 -11.02
CA ASP A 95 41.24 1.01 -9.76
C ASP A 95 41.13 -0.42 -9.20
N VAL A 96 40.34 -1.29 -9.84
CA VAL A 96 40.05 -2.63 -9.31
C VAL A 96 41.25 -3.55 -9.39
N GLU A 97 41.68 -4.07 -8.25
CA GLU A 97 42.70 -5.12 -8.17
C GLU A 97 42.19 -6.42 -8.84
N ARG A 98 42.87 -6.86 -9.90
CA ARG A 98 42.49 -8.04 -10.71
C ARG A 98 42.99 -9.37 -10.13
N ASP A 99 42.95 -9.54 -8.81
CA ASP A 99 43.22 -10.82 -8.16
C ASP A 99 42.05 -11.79 -8.42
N LYS A 100 42.29 -12.81 -9.25
CA LYS A 100 41.27 -13.78 -9.66
C LYS A 100 40.63 -14.51 -8.48
N VAL A 101 41.38 -14.79 -7.41
CA VAL A 101 40.87 -15.52 -6.24
C VAL A 101 39.93 -14.63 -5.45
N LYS A 102 40.35 -13.39 -5.16
CA LYS A 102 39.52 -12.42 -4.44
C LYS A 102 38.29 -12.00 -5.24
N LEU A 103 38.41 -11.81 -6.57
CA LEU A 103 37.28 -11.49 -7.43
C LEU A 103 36.27 -12.64 -7.51
N ALA A 104 36.72 -13.90 -7.53
CA ALA A 104 35.82 -15.05 -7.45
C ALA A 104 35.08 -15.11 -6.09
N GLN A 105 35.78 -14.80 -4.98
CA GLN A 105 35.15 -14.68 -3.66
C GLN A 105 34.14 -13.53 -3.61
N LEU A 106 34.48 -12.37 -4.18
CA LEU A 106 33.57 -11.23 -4.30
C LEU A 106 32.31 -11.60 -5.08
N ALA A 107 32.45 -12.24 -6.26
CA ALA A 107 31.32 -12.70 -7.05
C ALA A 107 30.39 -13.63 -6.26
N ARG A 108 30.99 -14.58 -5.50
CA ARG A 108 30.25 -15.50 -4.63
C ARG A 108 29.50 -14.78 -3.52
N LEU A 109 30.15 -13.85 -2.81
CA LEU A 109 29.52 -13.05 -1.74
C LEU A 109 28.36 -12.20 -2.28
N LEU A 110 28.54 -11.63 -3.48
CA LEU A 110 27.50 -10.86 -4.15
C LEU A 110 26.46 -11.75 -4.87
N GLY A 111 26.60 -13.07 -4.84
CA GLY A 111 25.66 -14.01 -5.47
C GLY A 111 25.50 -13.79 -6.97
N MET A 112 26.59 -13.42 -7.67
CA MET A 112 26.64 -13.26 -9.12
C MET A 112 27.71 -14.17 -9.73
N SER A 113 27.60 -14.44 -11.03
CA SER A 113 28.62 -15.22 -11.73
C SER A 113 29.91 -14.41 -11.93
N ALA A 114 31.07 -15.08 -12.05
CA ALA A 114 32.33 -14.41 -12.38
C ALA A 114 32.22 -13.64 -13.70
N ALA A 115 31.59 -14.24 -14.72
CA ALA A 115 31.36 -13.58 -16.01
C ALA A 115 30.48 -12.32 -15.91
N GLU A 116 29.50 -12.30 -15.00
CA GLU A 116 28.69 -11.10 -14.75
C GLU A 116 29.49 -9.99 -14.05
N LEU A 117 30.32 -10.36 -13.07
CA LEU A 117 31.22 -9.43 -12.40
C LEU A 117 32.25 -8.84 -13.38
N ASP A 118 32.88 -9.68 -14.19
CA ASP A 118 33.86 -9.25 -15.19
C ASP A 118 33.24 -8.28 -16.19
N ARG A 119 32.02 -8.57 -16.69
CA ARG A 119 31.29 -7.67 -17.59
C ARG A 119 30.98 -6.31 -16.95
N LYS A 120 30.67 -6.28 -15.65
CA LYS A 120 30.46 -5.02 -14.92
C LYS A 120 31.76 -4.21 -14.77
N LEU A 121 32.92 -4.88 -14.76
CA LEU A 121 34.24 -4.30 -14.56
C LEU A 121 35.05 -4.14 -15.87
N GLU A 122 34.47 -4.47 -17.02
CA GLU A 122 35.16 -4.48 -18.32
C GLU A 122 35.45 -3.07 -18.83
N ASP A 123 34.53 -2.13 -18.57
CA ASP A 123 34.61 -0.76 -19.04
C ASP A 123 35.42 0.11 -18.04
N GLU A 124 36.71 0.29 -18.33
CA GLU A 124 37.66 1.03 -17.49
C GLU A 124 37.47 2.56 -17.57
N ASP A 125 36.76 3.08 -18.57
CA ASP A 125 36.45 4.51 -18.69
C ASP A 125 35.40 4.96 -17.66
N LYS A 126 34.69 4.02 -17.04
CA LYS A 126 33.70 4.31 -16.00
C LYS A 126 34.37 4.62 -14.67
N THR A 127 34.06 5.80 -14.13
CA THR A 127 34.47 6.21 -12.77
C THR A 127 33.54 5.68 -11.67
N PHE A 128 32.46 4.97 -12.04
CA PHE A 128 31.49 4.43 -11.09
C PHE A 128 30.65 3.30 -11.71
N VAL A 129 30.60 2.14 -11.05
CA VAL A 129 29.71 1.03 -11.40
C VAL A 129 29.08 0.41 -10.17
N TRP A 130 27.75 0.23 -10.17
CA TRP A 130 27.07 -0.58 -9.15
C TRP A 130 27.34 -2.08 -9.36
N LEU A 131 28.01 -2.69 -8.39
CA LEU A 131 28.15 -4.15 -8.36
C LEU A 131 26.85 -4.77 -7.86
N LYS A 132 26.43 -4.41 -6.65
CA LYS A 132 25.18 -4.87 -6.05
C LYS A 132 24.65 -3.84 -5.07
N ARG A 133 23.37 -3.51 -5.17
CA ARG A 133 22.71 -2.58 -4.24
C ARG A 133 22.06 -3.32 -3.08
N GLN A 134 22.07 -2.69 -1.90
CA GLN A 134 21.37 -3.12 -0.70
C GLN A 134 21.66 -4.58 -0.33
N VAL A 135 22.95 -4.89 -0.13
CA VAL A 135 23.38 -6.19 0.40
C VAL A 135 23.16 -6.24 1.91
N ASP A 136 23.04 -7.45 2.46
CA ASP A 136 22.95 -7.64 3.90
C ASP A 136 24.26 -7.20 4.57
N GLU A 137 24.16 -6.58 5.75
CA GLU A 137 25.31 -6.01 6.46
C GLU A 137 26.46 -7.02 6.71
N PRO A 138 26.20 -8.29 7.11
CA PRO A 138 27.28 -9.28 7.24
C PRO A 138 28.02 -9.56 5.93
N VAL A 139 27.31 -9.55 4.79
CA VAL A 139 27.92 -9.73 3.47
C VAL A 139 28.78 -8.51 3.12
N ALA A 140 28.30 -7.30 3.40
CA ALA A 140 29.09 -6.08 3.20
C ALA A 140 30.39 -6.09 4.03
N GLN A 141 30.33 -6.55 5.29
CA GLN A 141 31.52 -6.67 6.14
C GLN A 141 32.53 -7.68 5.58
N GLN A 142 32.06 -8.83 5.08
CA GLN A 142 32.92 -9.82 4.42
C GLN A 142 33.54 -9.27 3.14
N VAL A 143 32.79 -8.50 2.34
CA VAL A 143 33.32 -7.81 1.15
C VAL A 143 34.40 -6.79 1.53
N ALA A 144 34.20 -6.01 2.60
CA ALA A 144 35.23 -5.10 3.10
C ALA A 144 36.49 -5.84 3.56
N ALA A 145 36.33 -6.99 4.22
CA ALA A 145 37.45 -7.79 4.71
C ALA A 145 38.35 -8.38 3.61
N LEU A 146 37.86 -8.47 2.35
CA LEU A 146 38.70 -8.87 1.21
C LEU A 146 39.81 -7.85 0.88
N GLY A 147 39.66 -6.59 1.32
CA GLY A 147 40.66 -5.54 1.10
C GLY A 147 40.93 -5.23 -0.38
N LEU A 148 39.99 -5.52 -1.27
CA LEU A 148 40.14 -5.29 -2.71
C LEU A 148 40.18 -3.79 -3.02
N LYS A 149 41.26 -3.34 -3.65
CA LYS A 149 41.34 -1.97 -4.17
C LYS A 149 40.27 -1.74 -5.25
N GLY A 150 39.72 -0.53 -5.31
CA GLY A 150 38.71 -0.14 -6.31
C GLY A 150 37.28 -0.59 -5.98
N ILE A 151 37.07 -1.31 -4.87
CA ILE A 151 35.76 -1.73 -4.37
C ILE A 151 35.37 -0.90 -3.15
N TYR A 152 34.18 -0.33 -3.19
CA TYR A 152 33.73 0.64 -2.20
C TYR A 152 32.30 0.33 -1.74
N GLN A 153 31.97 0.86 -0.56
CA GLN A 153 30.64 0.74 0.02
C GLN A 153 29.97 2.10 0.10
N ARG A 154 28.67 2.14 -0.18
CA ARG A 154 27.81 3.27 0.12
C ARG A 154 26.82 2.85 1.19
N LYS A 155 26.76 3.62 2.29
CA LYS A 155 25.73 3.41 3.32
C LYS A 155 24.37 3.66 2.68
N GLU A 156 23.50 2.67 2.74
CA GLU A 156 22.11 2.76 2.33
C GLU A 156 21.24 2.03 3.35
N TYR A 157 19.95 2.27 3.29
CA TYR A 157 18.96 1.56 4.07
C TYR A 157 18.04 0.79 3.13
N LYS A 158 17.62 -0.39 3.59
CA LYS A 158 16.62 -1.21 2.92
C LYS A 158 15.41 -1.30 3.83
N ARG A 159 14.24 -1.07 3.23
CA ARG A 159 12.97 -1.16 3.93
C ARG A 159 12.58 -2.63 4.13
N GLN A 160 12.28 -2.99 5.36
CA GLN A 160 11.85 -4.32 5.80
C GLN A 160 10.41 -4.27 6.33
N TYR A 161 9.64 -5.29 5.97
CA TYR A 161 8.22 -5.42 6.29
C TYR A 161 7.97 -6.74 7.03
N PRO A 162 7.92 -6.73 8.38
CA PRO A 162 7.79 -7.95 9.18
C PRO A 162 6.51 -8.75 8.91
N GLU A 163 5.37 -8.06 8.71
CA GLU A 163 4.06 -8.69 8.45
C GLU A 163 3.91 -9.25 7.03
N GLY A 164 4.90 -9.00 6.15
CA GLY A 164 4.93 -9.55 4.79
C GLY A 164 3.63 -9.33 4.01
N GLU A 165 3.07 -10.42 3.49
CA GLU A 165 1.87 -10.39 2.65
C GLU A 165 0.60 -9.95 3.37
N ALA A 166 0.53 -10.15 4.69
CA ALA A 166 -0.69 -9.90 5.46
C ALA A 166 -1.04 -8.42 5.52
N ALA A 167 -0.05 -7.53 5.51
CA ALA A 167 -0.23 -6.08 5.57
C ALA A 167 0.24 -5.34 4.31
N ALA A 168 0.59 -6.07 3.24
CA ALA A 168 1.23 -5.52 2.05
C ALA A 168 0.44 -4.37 1.40
N HIS A 169 -0.87 -4.53 1.21
CA HIS A 169 -1.70 -3.49 0.59
C HIS A 169 -1.97 -2.29 1.49
N VAL A 170 -1.85 -2.44 2.81
CA VAL A 170 -1.99 -1.32 3.75
C VAL A 170 -0.68 -0.55 3.77
N VAL A 171 0.42 -1.22 4.11
CA VAL A 171 1.72 -0.59 4.31
C VAL A 171 2.28 -0.09 2.98
N GLY A 172 2.16 -0.89 1.93
CA GLY A 172 2.79 -0.66 0.64
C GLY A 172 4.26 -1.07 0.63
N PHE A 173 5.04 -0.49 -0.28
CA PHE A 173 6.47 -0.72 -0.35
C PHE A 173 7.25 0.51 -0.85
N THR A 174 8.57 0.52 -0.65
CA THR A 174 9.50 1.50 -1.25
C THR A 174 10.27 0.92 -2.42
N ASN A 175 10.72 1.78 -3.34
CA ASN A 175 11.65 1.39 -4.41
C ASN A 175 13.10 1.31 -3.88
N VAL A 176 14.08 1.03 -4.75
CA VAL A 176 15.50 0.91 -4.37
C VAL A 176 16.15 2.26 -3.99
N GLU A 177 15.48 3.38 -4.28
CA GLU A 177 15.83 4.73 -3.80
C GLU A 177 15.09 5.11 -2.50
N ASP A 178 14.42 4.14 -1.85
CA ASP A 178 13.65 4.31 -0.62
C ASP A 178 12.49 5.33 -0.69
N LYS A 179 11.96 5.52 -1.91
CA LYS A 179 10.75 6.31 -2.16
C LYS A 179 9.52 5.41 -2.10
N GLY A 180 8.52 5.80 -1.32
CA GLY A 180 7.24 5.10 -1.23
C GLY A 180 6.53 4.99 -2.57
N GLN A 181 6.10 3.78 -2.93
CA GLN A 181 5.46 3.48 -4.22
C GLN A 181 3.98 3.13 -4.09
N GLU A 182 3.58 2.52 -2.97
CA GLU A 182 2.21 2.08 -2.72
C GLU A 182 1.81 2.33 -1.27
N GLY A 183 0.50 2.21 -0.98
CA GLY A 183 -0.05 2.20 0.37
C GLY A 183 0.32 3.41 1.24
N MET A 184 0.54 3.17 2.55
CA MET A 184 0.96 4.20 3.50
C MET A 184 2.36 4.75 3.21
N GLU A 185 3.26 3.91 2.66
CA GLU A 185 4.59 4.35 2.22
C GLU A 185 4.48 5.47 1.17
N LEU A 186 3.55 5.36 0.22
CA LEU A 186 3.26 6.40 -0.78
C LEU A 186 2.53 7.59 -0.18
N ALA A 187 1.41 7.35 0.53
CA ALA A 187 0.58 8.43 1.08
C ALA A 187 1.37 9.38 1.98
N PHE A 188 2.30 8.84 2.77
CA PHE A 188 3.07 9.60 3.76
C PHE A 188 4.56 9.66 3.42
N ASN A 189 4.92 9.50 2.13
CA ASN A 189 6.32 9.49 1.71
C ASN A 189 7.11 10.71 2.19
N GLN A 190 6.51 11.90 2.15
CA GLN A 190 7.17 13.13 2.61
C GLN A 190 7.46 13.15 4.11
N GLN A 191 6.59 12.58 4.93
CA GLN A 191 6.79 12.53 6.38
C GLN A 191 7.78 11.42 6.75
N LEU A 192 7.68 10.27 6.08
CA LEU A 192 8.51 9.10 6.32
C LEU A 192 9.94 9.26 5.83
N ALA A 193 10.18 9.92 4.69
CA ALA A 193 11.52 9.95 4.07
C ALA A 193 12.56 10.76 4.86
N GLY A 194 12.13 11.71 5.70
CA GLY A 194 13.06 12.64 6.35
C GLY A 194 13.73 13.57 5.34
N ARG A 195 14.90 14.10 5.69
CA ARG A 195 15.73 14.97 4.83
C ARG A 195 17.18 14.52 4.91
N ALA A 196 17.75 14.18 3.75
CA ALA A 196 19.15 13.81 3.67
C ALA A 196 20.06 14.98 4.10
N GLY A 197 21.13 14.64 4.81
CA GLY A 197 22.19 15.56 5.14
C GLY A 197 23.21 15.64 4.01
N SER A 198 24.24 16.47 4.18
CA SER A 198 25.33 16.57 3.23
C SER A 198 26.66 16.81 3.92
N ARG A 199 27.72 16.23 3.36
CA ARG A 199 29.09 16.46 3.79
C ARG A 199 29.95 16.69 2.56
N ARG A 200 30.68 17.80 2.50
CA ARG A 200 31.61 18.05 1.39
C ARG A 200 32.96 17.47 1.77
N VAL A 201 33.55 16.75 0.83
CA VAL A 201 34.84 16.08 1.00
C VAL A 201 35.74 16.38 -0.19
N ILE A 202 37.04 16.48 0.06
CA ILE A 202 38.07 16.44 -0.98
C ILE A 202 38.39 14.98 -1.25
N LYS A 203 38.28 14.57 -2.51
CA LYS A 203 38.75 13.26 -2.97
C LYS A 203 40.09 13.38 -3.68
N ASP A 204 40.96 12.40 -3.48
CA ASP A 204 42.15 12.25 -4.32
C ASP A 204 41.80 11.70 -5.72
N ARG A 205 42.80 11.57 -6.61
CA ARG A 205 42.64 10.98 -7.95
C ARG A 205 42.12 9.53 -7.91
N LEU A 206 42.27 8.85 -6.77
CA LEU A 206 41.87 7.46 -6.53
C LEU A 206 40.50 7.37 -5.83
N GLY A 207 39.79 8.49 -5.68
CA GLY A 207 38.44 8.54 -5.08
C GLY A 207 38.38 8.42 -3.56
N ARG A 208 39.52 8.36 -2.86
CA ARG A 208 39.59 8.28 -1.40
C ARG A 208 39.32 9.65 -0.79
N ILE A 209 38.63 9.66 0.34
CA ILE A 209 38.35 10.89 1.10
C ILE A 209 39.63 11.31 1.81
N VAL A 210 40.15 12.49 1.46
CA VAL A 210 41.38 13.07 2.03
C VAL A 210 41.04 14.00 3.18
N GLU A 211 40.02 14.85 3.00
CA GLU A 211 39.69 15.91 3.94
C GLU A 211 38.20 16.28 3.86
N ASP A 212 37.63 16.69 4.98
CA ASP A 212 36.30 17.29 5.04
C ASP A 212 36.37 18.79 4.89
N VAL A 213 35.48 19.36 4.07
CA VAL A 213 35.51 20.78 3.76
C VAL A 213 34.20 21.46 4.17
N GLY A 214 34.31 22.45 5.05
CA GLY A 214 33.18 23.25 5.49
C GLY A 214 32.23 22.51 6.45
N GLU A 215 31.05 23.08 6.64
CA GLU A 215 30.09 22.61 7.63
C GLU A 215 29.28 21.41 7.11
N GLN A 216 29.27 20.33 7.90
CA GLN A 216 28.44 19.16 7.65
C GLN A 216 26.99 19.47 8.03
N VAL A 217 26.06 19.23 7.11
CA VAL A 217 24.63 19.26 7.40
C VAL A 217 24.21 17.86 7.84
N PRO A 218 23.84 17.65 9.12
CA PRO A 218 23.39 16.34 9.57
C PRO A 218 22.06 15.94 8.91
N PRO A 219 21.83 14.64 8.63
CA PRO A 219 20.53 14.18 8.17
C PRO A 219 19.46 14.35 9.25
N VAL A 220 18.23 14.61 8.82
CA VAL A 220 17.05 14.62 9.69
C VAL A 220 16.22 13.40 9.38
N ASP A 221 16.09 12.50 10.34
CA ASP A 221 15.32 11.28 10.18
C ASP A 221 13.83 11.56 9.94
N GLY A 222 13.19 10.64 9.23
CA GLY A 222 11.77 10.66 8.98
C GLY A 222 10.94 10.48 10.24
N ARG A 223 9.72 11.00 10.22
CA ARG A 223 8.79 10.85 11.33
C ARG A 223 8.11 9.50 11.28
N ASP A 224 8.01 8.86 12.44
CA ASP A 224 7.26 7.62 12.60
C ASP A 224 5.76 7.85 12.38
N LEU A 225 5.08 6.82 11.87
CA LEU A 225 3.62 6.80 11.72
C LEU A 225 3.02 5.70 12.58
N GLN A 226 1.99 6.07 13.34
CA GLN A 226 1.18 5.11 14.09
C GLN A 226 -0.16 4.90 13.37
N LEU A 227 -0.34 3.70 12.82
CA LEU A 227 -1.58 3.32 12.14
C LEU A 227 -2.66 2.90 13.14
N SER A 228 -3.92 2.96 12.70
CA SER A 228 -5.07 2.42 13.43
C SER A 228 -5.20 0.89 13.33
N VAL A 229 -4.50 0.29 12.37
CA VAL A 229 -4.50 -1.16 12.12
C VAL A 229 -3.95 -1.92 13.33
N ASP A 230 -4.65 -2.97 13.76
CA ASP A 230 -4.12 -3.94 14.72
C ASP A 230 -3.49 -5.10 13.93
N SER A 231 -2.18 -5.27 14.06
CA SER A 231 -1.42 -6.29 13.31
C SER A 231 -1.98 -7.70 13.48
N LYS A 232 -2.50 -8.05 14.67
CA LYS A 232 -3.06 -9.38 14.93
C LYS A 232 -4.42 -9.55 14.26
N VAL A 233 -5.27 -8.52 14.31
CA VAL A 233 -6.55 -8.52 13.59
C VAL A 233 -6.31 -8.58 12.08
N GLN A 234 -5.35 -7.80 11.58
CA GLN A 234 -4.93 -7.78 10.18
C GLN A 234 -4.48 -9.16 9.71
N PHE A 235 -3.55 -9.79 10.43
CA PHE A 235 -3.03 -11.11 10.09
C PHE A 235 -4.14 -12.16 10.06
N PHE A 236 -4.99 -12.18 11.08
CA PHE A 236 -6.10 -13.12 11.16
C PHE A 236 -7.11 -12.91 10.02
N ALA A 237 -7.50 -11.66 9.73
CA ALA A 237 -8.40 -11.33 8.64
C ALA A 237 -7.82 -11.74 7.28
N TYR A 238 -6.53 -11.51 7.05
CA TYR A 238 -5.82 -11.97 5.85
C TYR A 238 -5.84 -13.50 5.74
N GLN A 239 -5.51 -14.21 6.83
CA GLN A 239 -5.47 -15.68 6.84
C GLN A 239 -6.83 -16.27 6.49
N LYS A 240 -7.91 -15.82 7.15
CA LYS A 240 -9.27 -16.32 6.89
C LYS A 240 -9.78 -15.98 5.51
N LEU A 241 -9.42 -14.81 4.99
CA LEU A 241 -9.72 -14.46 3.62
C LEU A 241 -9.01 -15.37 2.61
N ARG A 242 -7.70 -15.59 2.77
CA ARG A 242 -6.90 -16.47 1.91
C ARG A 242 -7.46 -17.89 1.91
N ASP A 243 -7.74 -18.42 3.09
CA ASP A 243 -8.25 -19.78 3.25
C ASP A 243 -9.61 -19.91 2.56
N ALA A 244 -10.51 -18.94 2.75
CA ALA A 244 -11.82 -18.93 2.09
C ALA A 244 -11.73 -18.76 0.56
N VAL A 245 -10.80 -17.94 0.05
CA VAL A 245 -10.58 -17.82 -1.39
C VAL A 245 -10.10 -19.15 -1.97
N THR A 246 -9.19 -19.83 -1.27
CA THR A 246 -8.65 -21.13 -1.69
C THR A 246 -9.73 -22.21 -1.67
N GLU A 247 -10.45 -22.34 -0.55
CA GLU A 247 -11.54 -23.31 -0.36
C GLU A 247 -12.64 -23.15 -1.41
N ASN A 248 -13.05 -21.90 -1.67
CA ASN A 248 -14.13 -21.60 -2.61
C ASN A 248 -13.65 -21.49 -4.06
N ARG A 249 -12.35 -21.73 -4.33
CA ARG A 249 -11.71 -21.53 -5.65
C ARG A 249 -12.10 -20.17 -6.24
N ALA A 250 -12.11 -19.15 -5.40
CA ALA A 250 -12.42 -17.79 -5.83
C ALA A 250 -11.20 -17.17 -6.51
N ARG A 251 -11.44 -16.20 -7.38
CA ARG A 251 -10.35 -15.47 -8.07
C ARG A 251 -9.63 -14.52 -7.12
N ALA A 252 -10.39 -13.86 -6.25
CA ALA A 252 -9.88 -12.89 -5.30
C ALA A 252 -10.83 -12.70 -4.11
N GLY A 253 -10.42 -11.94 -3.12
CA GLY A 253 -11.28 -11.48 -2.06
C GLY A 253 -10.71 -10.28 -1.30
N SER A 254 -11.54 -9.69 -0.45
CA SER A 254 -11.18 -8.57 0.42
C SER A 254 -11.91 -8.65 1.77
N VAL A 255 -11.27 -8.14 2.82
CA VAL A 255 -11.86 -7.93 4.15
C VAL A 255 -11.55 -6.52 4.63
N VAL A 256 -12.54 -5.85 5.21
CA VAL A 256 -12.40 -4.56 5.89
C VAL A 256 -13.01 -4.68 7.29
N VAL A 257 -12.27 -4.24 8.30
CA VAL A 257 -12.73 -4.17 9.69
C VAL A 257 -12.59 -2.73 10.16
N LEU A 258 -13.70 -2.12 10.58
CA LEU A 258 -13.75 -0.77 11.13
C LEU A 258 -14.15 -0.81 12.59
N ASP A 259 -13.58 0.06 13.41
CA ASP A 259 -14.14 0.40 14.72
C ASP A 259 -15.36 1.33 14.51
N ALA A 260 -16.50 0.93 15.08
CA ALA A 260 -17.78 1.63 14.90
C ALA A 260 -17.86 2.94 15.69
N VAL A 261 -16.94 3.21 16.62
CA VAL A 261 -16.91 4.39 17.50
C VAL A 261 -15.91 5.42 16.99
N THR A 262 -14.71 4.98 16.60
CA THR A 262 -13.61 5.88 16.20
C THR A 262 -13.47 6.03 14.69
N GLY A 263 -14.12 5.16 13.90
CA GLY A 263 -13.93 5.10 12.45
C GLY A 263 -12.55 4.56 12.04
N GLU A 264 -11.77 4.05 13.00
CA GLU A 264 -10.46 3.48 12.77
C GLU A 264 -10.55 2.22 11.91
N VAL A 265 -9.71 2.13 10.88
CA VAL A 265 -9.52 0.88 10.11
C VAL A 265 -8.64 -0.06 10.92
N LEU A 266 -9.25 -1.10 11.51
CA LEU A 266 -8.55 -2.09 12.32
C LEU A 266 -7.84 -3.15 11.47
N ALA A 267 -8.44 -3.49 10.33
CA ALA A 267 -7.84 -4.37 9.34
C ALA A 267 -8.38 -4.08 7.93
N LEU A 268 -7.52 -4.24 6.93
CA LEU A 268 -7.84 -4.13 5.52
C LEU A 268 -6.94 -5.08 4.73
N ALA A 269 -7.49 -6.21 4.28
CA ALA A 269 -6.73 -7.26 3.64
C ALA A 269 -7.34 -7.61 2.27
N ASN A 270 -6.48 -7.99 1.32
CA ASN A 270 -6.88 -8.52 0.03
C ASN A 270 -6.12 -9.80 -0.28
N TYR A 271 -6.72 -10.67 -1.08
CA TYR A 271 -6.05 -11.83 -1.65
C TYR A 271 -6.43 -11.95 -3.14
N PRO A 272 -5.51 -12.27 -4.07
CA PRO A 272 -4.07 -12.48 -3.89
C PRO A 272 -3.31 -11.27 -3.30
N SER A 273 -2.23 -11.55 -2.56
CA SER A 273 -1.31 -10.55 -2.00
C SER A 273 0.11 -10.79 -2.55
N TYR A 274 1.08 -10.05 -2.04
CA TYR A 274 2.49 -10.12 -2.45
C TYR A 274 3.40 -9.85 -1.26
N SER A 275 4.65 -10.33 -1.33
CA SER A 275 5.65 -10.01 -0.32
C SER A 275 6.30 -8.66 -0.63
N PRO A 276 6.10 -7.61 0.18
CA PRO A 276 6.70 -6.29 -0.06
C PRO A 276 8.24 -6.29 0.13
N ASN A 277 8.80 -7.34 0.74
CA ASN A 277 10.25 -7.56 0.82
C ASN A 277 10.84 -8.05 -0.52
N GLN A 278 10.03 -8.63 -1.41
CA GLN A 278 10.43 -9.11 -2.73
C GLN A 278 9.91 -8.15 -3.81
N ARG A 279 10.78 -7.27 -4.29
CA ARG A 279 10.40 -6.16 -5.20
C ARG A 279 10.49 -6.52 -6.69
N GLN A 280 10.91 -7.75 -6.99
CA GLN A 280 11.05 -8.23 -8.36
C GLN A 280 9.73 -8.86 -8.82
N ASN A 281 9.38 -8.67 -10.10
CA ASN A 281 8.20 -9.29 -10.73
C ASN A 281 6.84 -8.94 -10.09
N LEU A 282 6.76 -7.82 -9.37
CA LEU A 282 5.49 -7.30 -8.87
C LEU A 282 4.66 -6.75 -10.03
N THR A 283 3.65 -7.50 -10.46
CA THR A 283 2.78 -7.13 -11.58
C THR A 283 1.29 -7.28 -11.25
N GLY A 284 0.47 -6.39 -11.84
CA GLY A 284 -0.96 -6.58 -12.06
C GLY A 284 -1.81 -6.79 -10.80
N GLU A 285 -2.46 -7.95 -10.71
CA GLU A 285 -3.54 -8.25 -9.77
C GLU A 285 -3.12 -8.30 -8.30
N GLN A 286 -1.87 -8.69 -8.01
CA GLN A 286 -1.38 -8.84 -6.64
C GLN A 286 -1.18 -7.48 -5.95
N LEU A 287 -0.82 -6.43 -6.68
CA LEU A 287 -0.59 -5.08 -6.12
C LEU A 287 -1.89 -4.33 -5.80
N ARG A 288 -3.00 -4.79 -6.38
CA ARG A 288 -4.26 -4.07 -6.37
C ARG A 288 -4.92 -4.12 -4.99
N ASN A 289 -5.07 -2.96 -4.33
CA ASN A 289 -5.83 -2.84 -3.09
C ASN A 289 -7.35 -2.86 -3.36
N ARG A 290 -7.88 -4.05 -3.65
CA ARG A 290 -9.26 -4.28 -4.11
C ARG A 290 -10.33 -3.71 -3.18
N ALA A 291 -10.13 -3.77 -1.87
CA ALA A 291 -11.06 -3.22 -0.89
C ALA A 291 -11.36 -1.73 -1.12
N ILE A 292 -10.36 -0.99 -1.61
CA ILE A 292 -10.37 0.46 -1.82
C ILE A 292 -10.57 0.83 -3.30
N THR A 293 -10.01 0.06 -4.23
CA THR A 293 -9.96 0.41 -5.66
C THR A 293 -11.09 -0.20 -6.49
N ASP A 294 -11.66 -1.33 -6.07
CA ASP A 294 -12.63 -2.07 -6.88
C ASP A 294 -14.03 -1.62 -6.54
N THR A 295 -14.83 -1.38 -7.57
CA THR A 295 -16.25 -1.09 -7.41
C THR A 295 -17.10 -2.26 -7.89
N PHE A 296 -18.26 -2.41 -7.29
CA PHE A 296 -19.30 -3.36 -7.68
C PHE A 296 -20.67 -2.78 -7.38
N GLU A 297 -21.69 -3.38 -7.98
CA GLU A 297 -23.07 -3.15 -7.58
C GLU A 297 -23.31 -3.79 -6.20
N PRO A 298 -23.61 -3.01 -5.16
CA PRO A 298 -23.69 -3.49 -3.78
C PRO A 298 -24.90 -4.41 -3.51
N GLY A 299 -25.87 -4.47 -4.43
CA GLY A 299 -26.99 -5.40 -4.35
C GLY A 299 -27.74 -5.29 -3.01
N SER A 300 -28.13 -6.45 -2.46
CA SER A 300 -29.01 -6.50 -1.29
C SER A 300 -28.46 -5.82 -0.02
N THR A 301 -27.17 -5.50 0.06
CA THR A 301 -26.61 -4.73 1.18
C THR A 301 -27.02 -3.25 1.16
N MET A 302 -27.67 -2.77 0.10
CA MET A 302 -28.31 -1.45 0.04
C MET A 302 -29.71 -1.38 0.64
N LYS A 303 -30.43 -2.51 0.73
CA LYS A 303 -31.82 -2.55 1.22
C LYS A 303 -32.01 -1.88 2.59
N PRO A 304 -31.08 -2.03 3.57
CA PRO A 304 -31.18 -1.34 4.86
C PRO A 304 -31.28 0.19 4.74
N PHE A 305 -30.62 0.81 3.75
CA PHE A 305 -30.70 2.26 3.54
C PHE A 305 -32.05 2.68 2.97
N THR A 306 -32.59 1.92 2.01
CA THR A 306 -33.92 2.18 1.45
C THR A 306 -35.02 1.99 2.50
N ILE A 307 -34.94 0.90 3.27
CA ILE A 307 -35.91 0.66 4.35
C ILE A 307 -35.74 1.68 5.48
N GLY A 308 -34.50 2.04 5.82
CA GLY A 308 -34.22 3.11 6.79
C GLY A 308 -34.89 4.43 6.40
N LEU A 309 -34.82 4.85 5.14
CA LEU A 309 -35.51 6.04 4.65
C LEU A 309 -37.04 5.94 4.76
N ALA A 310 -37.61 4.77 4.45
CA ALA A 310 -39.04 4.56 4.55
C ALA A 310 -39.54 4.58 6.02
N LEU A 311 -38.72 4.10 6.96
CA LEU A 311 -39.01 4.19 8.40
C LEU A 311 -38.86 5.64 8.91
N GLU A 312 -37.78 6.32 8.51
CA GLU A 312 -37.49 7.70 8.91
C GLU A 312 -38.57 8.68 8.43
N SER A 313 -39.09 8.48 7.23
CA SER A 313 -40.19 9.28 6.69
C SER A 313 -41.57 8.94 7.28
N GLY A 314 -41.65 7.91 8.14
CA GLY A 314 -42.92 7.43 8.71
C GLY A 314 -43.85 6.75 7.70
N LEU A 315 -43.36 6.44 6.49
CA LEU A 315 -44.13 5.80 5.43
C LEU A 315 -44.52 4.36 5.82
N VAL A 316 -43.65 3.66 6.54
CA VAL A 316 -43.87 2.29 7.01
C VAL A 316 -43.39 2.11 8.44
N THR A 317 -43.88 1.05 9.09
CA THR A 317 -43.37 0.51 10.36
C THR A 317 -42.75 -0.87 10.11
N PRO A 318 -41.93 -1.41 11.04
CA PRO A 318 -41.35 -2.75 10.90
C PRO A 318 -42.38 -3.87 10.64
N GLN A 319 -43.61 -3.71 11.12
CA GLN A 319 -44.71 -4.67 10.99
C GLN A 319 -45.64 -4.39 9.80
N THR A 320 -45.44 -3.30 9.06
CA THR A 320 -46.31 -2.96 7.91
C THR A 320 -46.29 -4.11 6.89
N PRO A 321 -47.47 -4.63 6.47
CA PRO A 321 -47.56 -5.74 5.53
C PRO A 321 -47.32 -5.26 4.09
N ILE A 322 -46.48 -5.98 3.36
CA ILE A 322 -46.10 -5.72 1.97
C ILE A 322 -46.41 -6.97 1.14
N GLN A 323 -47.28 -6.82 0.15
CA GLN A 323 -47.61 -7.91 -0.75
C GLN A 323 -46.44 -8.16 -1.70
N THR A 324 -45.83 -9.35 -1.67
CA THR A 324 -44.70 -9.72 -2.54
C THR A 324 -45.04 -10.80 -3.57
N ALA A 325 -46.25 -11.38 -3.50
CA ALA A 325 -46.74 -12.28 -4.53
C ALA A 325 -46.91 -11.57 -5.90
N PRO A 326 -46.66 -12.25 -7.03
CA PRO A 326 -46.25 -13.67 -7.17
C PRO A 326 -44.71 -13.89 -7.14
N GLY A 327 -43.94 -13.00 -6.49
CA GLY A 327 -42.48 -13.06 -6.45
C GLY A 327 -41.76 -12.39 -7.63
N TYR A 328 -42.51 -11.71 -8.52
CA TYR A 328 -41.95 -10.89 -9.58
C TYR A 328 -42.84 -9.68 -9.91
N VAL A 329 -42.26 -8.65 -10.51
CA VAL A 329 -42.95 -7.49 -11.08
C VAL A 329 -42.32 -7.12 -12.43
N VAL A 330 -43.10 -6.57 -13.34
CA VAL A 330 -42.60 -6.05 -14.63
C VAL A 330 -42.70 -4.53 -14.59
N ILE A 331 -41.56 -3.84 -14.75
CA ILE A 331 -41.48 -2.37 -14.77
C ILE A 331 -40.73 -1.96 -16.03
N GLY A 332 -41.38 -1.16 -16.90
CA GLY A 332 -40.75 -0.67 -18.14
C GLY A 332 -40.25 -1.80 -19.06
N GLY A 333 -40.92 -2.96 -19.07
CA GLY A 333 -40.54 -4.15 -19.84
C GLY A 333 -39.49 -5.05 -19.19
N ALA A 334 -38.86 -4.63 -18.09
CA ALA A 334 -37.90 -5.45 -17.35
C ALA A 334 -38.58 -6.26 -16.25
N ARG A 335 -38.33 -7.58 -16.21
CA ARG A 335 -38.80 -8.47 -15.14
C ARG A 335 -37.83 -8.43 -13.97
N ILE A 336 -38.32 -8.01 -12.80
CA ILE A 336 -37.60 -8.05 -11.52
C ILE A 336 -38.21 -9.18 -10.69
N SER A 337 -37.37 -10.01 -10.06
CA SER A 337 -37.82 -11.15 -9.26
C SER A 337 -37.07 -11.29 -7.94
N ASP A 338 -37.72 -11.94 -6.99
CA ASP A 338 -37.07 -12.49 -5.79
C ASP A 338 -36.42 -13.84 -6.11
N SER A 339 -35.50 -14.29 -5.25
CA SER A 339 -34.92 -15.63 -5.35
C SER A 339 -35.95 -16.74 -5.08
N HIS A 340 -36.94 -16.45 -4.23
CA HIS A 340 -38.08 -17.31 -3.96
C HIS A 340 -39.36 -16.48 -3.92
N ALA A 341 -40.46 -17.04 -4.44
CA ALA A 341 -41.76 -16.39 -4.32
C ALA A 341 -42.21 -16.40 -2.85
N HIS A 342 -42.65 -15.24 -2.39
CA HIS A 342 -43.19 -15.05 -1.06
C HIS A 342 -44.62 -14.49 -1.16
N GLY A 343 -45.39 -14.64 -0.09
CA GLY A 343 -46.73 -14.06 0.03
C GLY A 343 -46.68 -12.63 0.59
N MET A 344 -47.48 -12.39 1.61
CA MET A 344 -47.37 -11.17 2.41
C MET A 344 -46.12 -11.25 3.31
N LEU A 345 -45.29 -10.22 3.29
CA LEU A 345 -44.15 -10.06 4.20
C LEU A 345 -44.29 -8.76 4.99
N THR A 346 -43.93 -8.75 6.26
CA THR A 346 -43.72 -7.47 6.97
C THR A 346 -42.43 -6.79 6.51
N VAL A 347 -42.26 -5.48 6.75
CA VAL A 347 -41.02 -4.76 6.39
C VAL A 347 -39.77 -5.41 6.99
N GLN A 348 -39.82 -5.86 8.25
CA GLN A 348 -38.70 -6.59 8.85
C GLN A 348 -38.43 -7.93 8.13
N GLN A 349 -39.47 -8.62 7.66
CA GLN A 349 -39.33 -9.84 6.87
C GLN A 349 -38.80 -9.58 5.45
N VAL A 350 -39.10 -8.41 4.86
CA VAL A 350 -38.52 -7.97 3.59
C VAL A 350 -36.99 -7.91 3.69
N ILE A 351 -36.44 -7.40 4.79
CA ILE A 351 -35.00 -7.43 5.05
C ILE A 351 -34.51 -8.84 5.37
N GLN A 352 -35.21 -9.57 6.26
CA GLN A 352 -34.85 -10.93 6.68
C GLN A 352 -34.73 -11.91 5.50
N LYS A 353 -35.73 -11.93 4.61
CA LYS A 353 -35.81 -12.78 3.42
C LYS A 353 -35.14 -12.16 2.20
N SER A 354 -34.74 -10.90 2.31
CA SER A 354 -34.14 -10.12 1.24
C SER A 354 -35.01 -10.05 -0.01
N SER A 355 -36.29 -9.72 0.13
CA SER A 355 -37.20 -9.55 -1.02
C SER A 355 -36.86 -8.27 -1.79
N ASN A 356 -36.45 -8.40 -3.05
CA ASN A 356 -36.35 -7.30 -4.02
C ASN A 356 -37.73 -6.67 -4.27
N ILE A 357 -38.77 -7.50 -4.40
CA ILE A 357 -40.15 -7.04 -4.65
C ILE A 357 -40.67 -6.19 -3.50
N GLY A 358 -40.43 -6.61 -2.25
CA GLY A 358 -40.79 -5.84 -1.07
C GLY A 358 -40.07 -4.50 -1.04
N THR A 359 -38.74 -4.50 -1.24
CA THR A 359 -37.95 -3.27 -1.20
C THR A 359 -38.35 -2.29 -2.31
N LEU A 360 -38.53 -2.76 -3.55
CA LEU A 360 -38.89 -1.87 -4.65
C LEU A 360 -40.30 -1.29 -4.49
N LYS A 361 -41.26 -2.05 -3.95
CA LYS A 361 -42.64 -1.56 -3.73
C LYS A 361 -42.67 -0.44 -2.68
N ILE A 362 -41.81 -0.54 -1.65
CA ILE A 362 -41.61 0.54 -0.69
C ILE A 362 -40.89 1.71 -1.35
N ALA A 363 -39.85 1.45 -2.15
CA ALA A 363 -39.08 2.48 -2.82
C ALA A 363 -39.90 3.36 -3.78
N LEU A 364 -40.81 2.76 -4.54
CA LEU A 364 -41.66 3.47 -5.51
C LEU A 364 -42.73 4.36 -4.86
N GLN A 365 -42.90 4.28 -3.54
CA GLN A 365 -43.76 5.20 -2.78
C GLN A 365 -43.00 6.47 -2.33
N MET A 366 -41.67 6.49 -2.46
CA MET A 366 -40.81 7.61 -2.06
C MET A 366 -40.41 8.47 -3.26
N GLN A 367 -40.03 9.73 -3.02
CA GLN A 367 -39.47 10.56 -4.08
C GLN A 367 -38.05 10.09 -4.45
N PRO A 368 -37.68 10.06 -5.75
CA PRO A 368 -36.32 9.72 -6.19
C PRO A 368 -35.24 10.60 -5.55
N ARG A 369 -35.59 11.87 -5.27
CA ARG A 369 -34.70 12.85 -4.64
C ARG A 369 -34.30 12.40 -3.25
N ASP A 370 -35.24 12.02 -2.40
CA ASP A 370 -34.99 11.64 -1.01
C ASP A 370 -34.09 10.40 -0.92
N MET A 371 -34.32 9.42 -1.82
CA MET A 371 -33.45 8.26 -1.95
C MET A 371 -32.03 8.65 -2.35
N TRP A 372 -31.88 9.53 -3.33
CA TRP A 372 -30.57 9.99 -3.79
C TRP A 372 -29.83 10.79 -2.73
N GLU A 373 -30.51 11.69 -2.02
CA GLU A 373 -29.94 12.49 -0.92
C GLU A 373 -29.48 11.55 0.22
N THR A 374 -30.30 10.57 0.59
CA THR A 374 -29.95 9.56 1.62
C THR A 374 -28.74 8.73 1.23
N PHE A 375 -28.69 8.21 0.00
CA PHE A 375 -27.55 7.43 -0.48
C PHE A 375 -26.28 8.28 -0.56
N THR A 376 -26.41 9.54 -0.98
CA THR A 376 -25.30 10.49 -1.03
C THR A 376 -24.79 10.81 0.38
N ALA A 377 -25.68 11.04 1.35
CA ALA A 377 -25.35 11.27 2.76
C ALA A 377 -24.67 10.04 3.41
N ALA A 378 -25.06 8.82 3.00
CA ALA A 378 -24.38 7.58 3.36
C ALA A 378 -22.97 7.42 2.72
N GLY A 379 -22.59 8.31 1.80
CA GLY A 379 -21.27 8.37 1.16
C GLY A 379 -21.18 7.69 -0.22
N PHE A 380 -22.29 7.27 -0.80
CA PHE A 380 -22.29 6.64 -2.13
C PHE A 380 -22.11 7.67 -3.25
N GLY A 381 -21.30 7.32 -4.26
CA GLY A 381 -20.95 8.24 -5.35
C GLY A 381 -19.92 9.32 -4.96
N GLN A 382 -19.39 9.28 -3.74
CA GLN A 382 -18.38 10.22 -3.23
C GLN A 382 -17.08 9.49 -2.90
N LYS A 383 -15.94 10.09 -3.27
CA LYS A 383 -14.63 9.54 -2.91
C LYS A 383 -14.43 9.60 -1.38
N PRO A 384 -14.15 8.47 -0.71
CA PRO A 384 -13.87 8.48 0.72
C PRO A 384 -12.64 9.32 1.05
N GLN A 385 -12.75 10.15 2.09
CA GLN A 385 -11.63 10.95 2.62
C GLN A 385 -10.79 10.12 3.60
N ILE A 386 -10.31 8.98 3.14
CA ILE A 386 -9.32 8.16 3.85
C ILE A 386 -7.96 8.55 3.30
N ALA A 387 -7.00 8.95 4.14
CA ALA A 387 -5.66 9.40 3.74
C ALA A 387 -4.82 8.26 3.12
N PHE A 388 -5.27 7.77 1.97
CA PHE A 388 -4.82 6.56 1.31
C PHE A 388 -4.94 6.72 -0.21
N PRO A 389 -3.93 6.32 -1.00
CA PRO A 389 -3.96 6.51 -2.45
C PRO A 389 -5.00 5.60 -3.11
N GLY A 390 -5.52 6.02 -4.27
CA GLY A 390 -6.35 5.16 -5.12
C GLY A 390 -7.79 4.92 -4.66
N ALA A 391 -8.26 5.56 -3.57
CA ALA A 391 -9.66 5.46 -3.14
C ALA A 391 -10.64 5.90 -4.23
N VAL A 392 -11.56 4.99 -4.60
CA VAL A 392 -12.61 5.25 -5.59
C VAL A 392 -13.91 5.68 -4.91
N GLY A 393 -14.68 6.53 -5.59
CA GLY A 393 -15.97 7.01 -5.10
C GLY A 393 -17.18 6.16 -5.50
N GLY A 394 -16.97 5.14 -6.35
CA GLY A 394 -18.10 4.44 -6.97
C GLY A 394 -18.86 5.35 -7.93
N ARG A 395 -20.15 5.04 -8.14
CA ARG A 395 -21.03 5.83 -9.00
C ARG A 395 -22.45 5.83 -8.46
N LEU A 396 -23.01 7.02 -8.26
CA LEU A 396 -24.42 7.26 -8.00
C LEU A 396 -24.90 8.35 -8.96
N ARG A 397 -25.82 8.03 -9.86
CA ARG A 397 -26.31 9.00 -10.86
C ARG A 397 -27.26 10.02 -10.21
N PRO A 398 -27.28 11.29 -10.67
CA PRO A 398 -28.24 12.28 -10.18
C PRO A 398 -29.70 11.84 -10.35
N PHE A 399 -30.53 12.07 -9.34
CA PHE A 399 -31.93 11.63 -9.31
C PHE A 399 -32.78 12.12 -10.49
N LYS A 400 -32.48 13.30 -11.05
CA LYS A 400 -33.20 13.88 -12.21
C LYS A 400 -33.16 12.99 -13.45
N SER A 401 -32.20 12.07 -13.52
CA SER A 401 -32.07 11.12 -14.62
C SER A 401 -32.79 9.79 -14.40
N TRP A 402 -33.37 9.57 -13.20
CA TRP A 402 -33.93 8.28 -12.82
C TRP A 402 -35.32 8.08 -13.38
N ARG A 403 -35.49 6.99 -14.13
CA ARG A 403 -36.79 6.40 -14.47
C ARG A 403 -37.29 5.52 -13.31
N PRO A 404 -38.59 5.20 -13.24
CA PRO A 404 -39.13 4.33 -12.19
C PRO A 404 -38.39 2.99 -12.06
N VAL A 405 -37.97 2.39 -13.19
CA VAL A 405 -37.18 1.15 -13.18
C VAL A 405 -35.81 1.33 -12.53
N GLU A 406 -35.18 2.50 -12.69
CA GLU A 406 -33.86 2.78 -12.13
C GLU A 406 -33.94 3.07 -10.63
N GLN A 407 -34.98 3.77 -10.18
CA GLN A 407 -35.29 3.92 -8.76
C GLN A 407 -35.54 2.55 -8.11
N ALA A 408 -36.34 1.70 -8.78
CA ALA A 408 -36.62 0.34 -8.32
C ALA A 408 -35.33 -0.48 -8.22
N THR A 409 -34.47 -0.51 -9.24
CA THR A 409 -33.23 -1.30 -9.20
C THR A 409 -32.25 -0.79 -8.16
N MET A 410 -32.12 0.53 -8.01
CA MET A 410 -31.21 1.12 -7.02
C MET A 410 -31.65 0.84 -5.59
N SER A 411 -32.96 0.67 -5.33
CA SER A 411 -33.49 0.32 -4.02
C SER A 411 -32.94 -0.99 -3.44
N TYR A 412 -32.60 -1.94 -4.30
CA TYR A 412 -31.96 -3.21 -3.93
C TYR A 412 -30.53 -3.33 -4.49
N GLY A 413 -29.90 -2.20 -4.82
CA GLY A 413 -28.46 -2.08 -5.02
C GLY A 413 -27.93 -2.30 -6.44
N TYR A 414 -28.76 -2.19 -7.47
CA TYR A 414 -28.36 -2.25 -8.89
C TYR A 414 -28.51 -0.89 -9.58
N GLY A 415 -27.58 -0.53 -10.45
CA GLY A 415 -27.53 0.80 -11.09
C GLY A 415 -26.71 1.86 -10.34
N LEU A 416 -26.06 1.46 -9.25
CA LEU A 416 -25.01 2.22 -8.55
C LEU A 416 -23.80 1.31 -8.29
N SER A 417 -22.64 1.90 -8.02
CA SER A 417 -21.46 1.13 -7.61
C SER A 417 -20.78 1.72 -6.39
N ALA A 418 -20.17 0.84 -5.58
CA ALA A 418 -19.41 1.19 -4.39
C ALA A 418 -18.24 0.21 -4.21
N SER A 419 -17.20 0.62 -3.49
CA SER A 419 -16.15 -0.30 -3.02
C SER A 419 -16.57 -1.03 -1.74
N LEU A 420 -15.87 -2.12 -1.41
CA LEU A 420 -16.13 -2.83 -0.14
C LEU A 420 -15.87 -1.91 1.05
N PHE A 421 -14.84 -1.07 0.96
CA PHE A 421 -14.54 -0.07 1.97
C PHE A 421 -15.69 0.94 2.15
N GLN A 422 -16.26 1.45 1.06
CA GLN A 422 -17.44 2.34 1.13
C GLN A 422 -18.64 1.64 1.76
N MET A 423 -18.87 0.36 1.43
CA MET A 423 -19.96 -0.42 2.04
C MET A 423 -19.75 -0.65 3.54
N ALA A 424 -18.53 -0.97 3.97
CA ALA A 424 -18.24 -1.12 5.40
C ALA A 424 -18.40 0.23 6.13
N ARG A 425 -17.90 1.33 5.56
CA ARG A 425 -18.05 2.66 6.15
C ARG A 425 -19.51 3.09 6.21
N SER A 426 -20.31 2.86 5.17
CA SER A 426 -21.70 3.32 5.18
C SER A 426 -22.55 2.65 6.26
N TYR A 427 -22.17 1.44 6.69
CA TYR A 427 -22.81 0.74 7.81
C TYR A 427 -22.55 1.40 9.17
N THR A 428 -21.65 2.38 9.26
CA THR A 428 -21.52 3.20 10.49
C THR A 428 -22.81 3.94 10.79
N VAL A 429 -23.63 4.28 9.79
CA VAL A 429 -24.92 4.94 10.03
C VAL A 429 -25.81 4.13 10.96
N PHE A 430 -25.79 2.80 10.85
CA PHE A 430 -26.60 1.94 11.71
C PHE A 430 -25.88 1.62 13.01
N ALA A 431 -24.55 1.53 12.96
CA ALA A 431 -23.72 1.21 14.12
C ALA A 431 -23.57 2.39 15.11
N HIS A 432 -23.67 3.62 14.61
CA HIS A 432 -23.47 4.87 15.34
C HIS A 432 -24.78 5.69 15.36
N ASP A 433 -25.87 5.03 15.75
CA ASP A 433 -27.17 5.63 16.06
C ASP A 433 -27.70 6.66 15.04
N GLY A 434 -27.54 6.34 13.75
CA GLY A 434 -28.05 7.14 12.63
C GLY A 434 -27.03 8.08 12.01
N GLN A 435 -25.77 8.06 12.46
CA GLN A 435 -24.73 8.99 12.00
C GLN A 435 -23.62 8.29 11.20
N ILE A 436 -23.22 8.90 10.08
CA ILE A 436 -22.07 8.46 9.30
C ILE A 436 -20.80 9.11 9.88
N ILE A 437 -19.80 8.29 10.24
CA ILE A 437 -18.51 8.78 10.74
C ILE A 437 -17.44 8.73 9.63
N PRO A 438 -16.42 9.62 9.68
CA PRO A 438 -15.23 9.49 8.83
C PRO A 438 -14.45 8.23 9.20
N ALA A 439 -13.70 7.69 8.24
CA ALA A 439 -12.81 6.55 8.48
C ALA A 439 -11.34 6.98 8.42
N THR A 440 -10.49 6.39 9.26
CA THR A 440 -9.07 6.79 9.40
C THR A 440 -8.11 5.59 9.44
N MET A 441 -7.00 5.72 8.73
CA MET A 441 -5.83 4.81 8.81
C MET A 441 -4.87 5.17 9.95
N MET A 442 -5.06 6.33 10.57
CA MET A 442 -4.24 6.82 11.67
C MET A 442 -4.93 6.53 12.99
N LYS A 443 -4.15 6.10 13.99
CA LYS A 443 -4.67 5.85 15.34
C LYS A 443 -5.29 7.13 15.91
N SER A 444 -6.51 7.04 16.41
CA SER A 444 -7.22 8.14 17.07
C SER A 444 -7.85 7.64 18.38
N PRO A 445 -7.52 8.24 19.54
CA PRO A 445 -8.18 7.90 20.78
C PRO A 445 -9.58 8.52 20.91
N GLN A 446 -9.94 9.46 20.04
CA GLN A 446 -11.18 10.20 20.13
C GLN A 446 -12.29 9.54 19.29
N PRO A 447 -13.52 9.43 19.83
CA PRO A 447 -14.68 9.10 19.02
C PRO A 447 -14.81 10.03 17.82
N ALA A 448 -15.20 9.49 16.69
CA ALA A 448 -15.36 10.28 15.48
C ALA A 448 -16.66 11.08 15.53
N ALA A 449 -16.60 12.36 15.15
CA ALA A 449 -17.82 13.15 14.97
C ALA A 449 -18.58 12.65 13.73
N GLY A 450 -19.85 12.28 13.92
CA GLY A 450 -20.72 11.79 12.87
C GLY A 450 -21.57 12.89 12.24
N VAL A 451 -22.00 12.66 11.00
CA VAL A 451 -23.02 13.45 10.32
C VAL A 451 -24.34 12.68 10.38
N PRO A 452 -25.44 13.26 10.90
CA PRO A 452 -26.72 12.57 11.00
C PRO A 452 -27.32 12.29 9.62
N VAL A 453 -27.85 11.07 9.45
CA VAL A 453 -28.57 10.61 8.25
C VAL A 453 -29.93 10.03 8.64
N PHE A 454 -29.99 9.28 9.74
CA PHE A 454 -31.21 8.73 10.32
C PHE A 454 -31.32 9.13 11.79
N SER A 455 -32.52 9.02 12.36
CA SER A 455 -32.70 9.05 13.81
C SER A 455 -32.11 7.79 14.46
N ALA A 456 -31.73 7.90 15.74
CA ALA A 456 -31.28 6.76 16.54
C ALA A 456 -32.32 5.62 16.59
N LYS A 457 -33.62 5.98 16.59
CA LYS A 457 -34.74 5.03 16.53
C LYS A 457 -34.70 4.22 15.24
N THR A 458 -34.66 4.89 14.08
CA THR A 458 -34.57 4.22 12.78
C THR A 458 -33.33 3.33 12.69
N ALA A 459 -32.17 3.80 13.17
CA ALA A 459 -30.95 3.00 13.20
C ALA A 459 -31.09 1.73 14.07
N ALA A 460 -31.74 1.83 15.23
CA ALA A 460 -32.04 0.68 16.09
C ALA A 460 -32.99 -0.32 15.42
N GLU A 461 -34.07 0.15 14.79
CA GLU A 461 -35.01 -0.72 14.07
C GLU A 461 -34.32 -1.45 12.92
N VAL A 462 -33.46 -0.77 12.16
CA VAL A 462 -32.67 -1.40 11.08
C VAL A 462 -31.67 -2.42 11.64
N ARG A 463 -31.02 -2.15 12.79
CA ARG A 463 -30.14 -3.13 13.46
C ARG A 463 -30.88 -4.41 13.82
N THR A 464 -32.09 -4.32 14.36
CA THR A 464 -32.95 -5.48 14.63
C THR A 464 -33.25 -6.27 13.35
N MET A 465 -33.58 -5.59 12.25
CA MET A 465 -33.81 -6.26 10.96
C MET A 465 -32.55 -6.94 10.41
N LEU A 466 -31.37 -6.32 10.59
CA LEU A 466 -30.07 -6.90 10.23
C LEU A 466 -29.73 -8.12 11.09
N GLN A 467 -30.09 -8.11 12.38
CA GLN A 467 -29.98 -9.28 13.26
C GLN A 467 -30.85 -10.43 12.73
N MET A 468 -32.10 -10.14 12.36
CA MET A 468 -33.00 -11.14 11.77
C MET A 468 -32.44 -11.73 10.46
N ALA A 469 -31.82 -10.90 9.61
CA ALA A 469 -31.22 -11.35 8.36
C ALA A 469 -29.98 -12.24 8.55
N ALA A 470 -29.23 -12.03 9.64
CA ALA A 470 -28.08 -12.87 10.03
C ALA A 470 -28.47 -14.06 10.93
N GLY A 471 -29.70 -14.11 11.43
CA GLY A 471 -30.21 -15.17 12.30
C GLY A 471 -30.88 -16.34 11.56
N PRO A 472 -31.41 -17.32 12.31
CA PRO A 472 -32.15 -18.44 11.73
C PRO A 472 -33.34 -17.96 10.89
N GLY A 473 -33.51 -18.56 9.71
CA GLY A 473 -34.53 -18.15 8.75
C GLY A 473 -34.19 -16.89 7.95
N GLY A 474 -33.08 -16.22 8.23
CA GLY A 474 -32.51 -15.14 7.41
C GLY A 474 -31.64 -15.63 6.26
N THR A 475 -31.07 -14.69 5.50
CA THR A 475 -30.20 -14.98 4.34
C THR A 475 -28.71 -15.14 4.68
N GLY A 476 -28.33 -15.06 5.95
CA GLY A 476 -26.93 -15.17 6.38
C GLY A 476 -26.70 -15.84 7.73
N PRO A 477 -27.35 -16.98 8.06
CA PRO A 477 -27.20 -17.64 9.37
C PRO A 477 -25.74 -18.05 9.68
N LYS A 478 -24.91 -18.30 8.67
CA LYS A 478 -23.48 -18.61 8.84
C LYS A 478 -22.64 -17.43 9.33
N ALA A 479 -23.21 -16.23 9.41
CA ALA A 479 -22.56 -15.07 10.02
C ALA A 479 -22.56 -15.12 11.55
N GLN A 480 -23.39 -15.98 12.16
CA GLN A 480 -23.50 -16.09 13.61
C GLN A 480 -22.15 -16.43 14.25
N THR A 481 -21.81 -15.70 15.30
CA THR A 481 -20.53 -15.81 15.99
C THR A 481 -20.74 -16.33 17.42
N LEU A 482 -19.90 -17.27 17.84
CA LEU A 482 -19.96 -17.78 19.21
C LEU A 482 -19.67 -16.66 20.22
N GLY A 483 -20.64 -16.41 21.11
CA GLY A 483 -20.56 -15.45 22.20
C GLY A 483 -20.97 -14.02 21.84
N TYR A 484 -21.21 -13.70 20.57
CA TYR A 484 -21.57 -12.34 20.16
C TYR A 484 -22.82 -12.31 19.30
N SER A 485 -23.73 -11.38 19.61
CA SER A 485 -24.83 -11.05 18.73
C SER A 485 -24.31 -10.36 17.47
N VAL A 486 -24.84 -10.73 16.32
CA VAL A 486 -24.43 -10.18 15.03
C VAL A 486 -25.64 -9.77 14.23
N GLY A 487 -25.48 -8.70 13.45
CA GLY A 487 -26.44 -8.33 12.42
C GLY A 487 -25.71 -7.94 11.15
N GLY A 488 -26.27 -8.30 10.01
CA GLY A 488 -25.65 -8.00 8.74
C GLY A 488 -26.47 -8.46 7.56
N LYS A 489 -25.96 -8.14 6.37
CA LYS A 489 -26.63 -8.45 5.12
C LYS A 489 -25.68 -9.07 4.11
N SER A 490 -26.13 -10.18 3.53
CA SER A 490 -25.50 -10.80 2.37
C SER A 490 -25.92 -10.08 1.08
N GLY A 491 -24.98 -10.02 0.14
CA GLY A 491 -25.18 -9.59 -1.23
C GLY A 491 -24.54 -10.59 -2.21
N THR A 492 -25.14 -10.74 -3.37
CA THR A 492 -24.61 -11.52 -4.49
C THR A 492 -25.07 -10.85 -5.76
N ALA A 493 -24.12 -10.49 -6.62
CA ALA A 493 -24.42 -9.93 -7.93
C ALA A 493 -23.65 -10.66 -9.02
N HIS A 494 -24.28 -10.72 -10.19
CA HIS A 494 -23.57 -11.10 -11.40
C HIS A 494 -22.47 -10.08 -11.69
N LYS A 495 -21.29 -10.56 -12.03
CA LYS A 495 -20.17 -9.71 -12.39
C LYS A 495 -20.45 -9.10 -13.76
N GLN A 496 -20.39 -7.77 -13.83
CA GLN A 496 -20.42 -7.07 -15.11
C GLN A 496 -19.09 -7.27 -15.84
N VAL A 497 -19.15 -7.76 -17.07
CA VAL A 497 -18.02 -7.94 -17.98
C VAL A 497 -18.30 -7.13 -19.25
N GLY A 498 -17.61 -5.99 -19.39
CA GLY A 498 -17.91 -5.03 -20.45
C GLY A 498 -19.29 -4.42 -20.28
N LYS A 499 -20.15 -4.52 -21.30
CA LYS A 499 -21.52 -3.97 -21.29
C LYS A 499 -22.57 -4.96 -20.78
N SER A 500 -22.19 -6.19 -20.43
CA SER A 500 -23.14 -7.27 -20.11
C SER A 500 -22.79 -7.96 -18.81
N TYR A 501 -23.77 -8.62 -18.19
CA TYR A 501 -23.54 -9.45 -17.02
C TYR A 501 -23.05 -10.84 -17.46
N ALA A 502 -22.01 -11.33 -16.82
CA ALA A 502 -21.54 -12.69 -17.03
C ALA A 502 -22.51 -13.70 -16.39
N SER A 503 -22.87 -14.74 -17.14
CA SER A 503 -23.81 -15.78 -16.69
C SER A 503 -23.30 -16.57 -15.48
N ASN A 504 -22.00 -16.88 -15.45
CA ASN A 504 -21.40 -17.80 -14.46
C ASN A 504 -20.33 -17.13 -13.58
N LYS A 505 -20.32 -15.80 -13.48
CA LYS A 505 -19.38 -15.07 -12.62
C LYS A 505 -20.15 -14.22 -11.63
N TYR A 506 -19.89 -14.46 -10.35
CA TYR A 506 -20.56 -13.77 -9.26
C TYR A 506 -19.53 -13.04 -8.42
N ARG A 507 -19.98 -11.97 -7.78
CA ARG A 507 -19.28 -11.40 -6.64
C ARG A 507 -20.21 -11.48 -5.44
N SER A 508 -19.63 -11.86 -4.31
CA SER A 508 -20.40 -12.30 -3.15
C SER A 508 -19.83 -11.67 -1.90
N TRP A 509 -20.67 -11.00 -1.12
CA TRP A 509 -20.21 -10.26 0.05
C TRP A 509 -21.17 -10.37 1.21
N PHE A 510 -20.64 -10.08 2.39
CA PHE A 510 -21.40 -9.92 3.62
C PHE A 510 -20.87 -8.68 4.33
N VAL A 511 -21.77 -7.78 4.74
CA VAL A 511 -21.43 -6.61 5.55
C VAL A 511 -22.30 -6.63 6.80
N GLY A 512 -21.68 -6.51 7.95
CA GLY A 512 -22.39 -6.58 9.23
C GLY A 512 -21.62 -5.91 10.36
N MET A 513 -22.20 -5.97 11.54
CA MET A 513 -21.69 -5.35 12.75
C MET A 513 -21.93 -6.24 13.97
N ALA A 514 -21.11 -6.03 15.00
CA ALA A 514 -21.20 -6.78 16.24
C ALA A 514 -20.56 -5.99 17.42
N PRO A 515 -21.03 -6.21 18.66
CA PRO A 515 -22.32 -6.78 19.04
C PRO A 515 -23.50 -5.97 18.46
N ILE A 516 -24.67 -6.55 18.19
CA ILE A 516 -25.70 -5.83 17.42
C ILE A 516 -26.37 -4.69 18.22
N ASP A 517 -26.56 -4.87 19.52
CA ASP A 517 -27.21 -3.84 20.37
C ASP A 517 -26.29 -2.64 20.60
N ARG A 518 -24.99 -2.90 20.77
CA ARG A 518 -23.95 -1.87 20.94
C ARG A 518 -22.75 -2.16 20.03
N PRO A 519 -22.86 -1.85 18.72
CA PRO A 519 -21.81 -2.15 17.76
C PRO A 519 -20.46 -1.57 18.14
N ARG A 520 -19.44 -2.45 18.12
CA ARG A 520 -18.04 -2.08 18.33
C ARG A 520 -17.23 -2.17 17.07
N ILE A 521 -17.57 -3.10 16.18
CA ILE A 521 -16.92 -3.27 14.90
C ILE A 521 -17.94 -3.41 13.78
N ILE A 522 -17.51 -3.02 12.59
CA ILE A 522 -18.17 -3.31 11.32
C ILE A 522 -17.20 -4.14 10.49
N VAL A 523 -17.67 -5.23 9.92
CA VAL A 523 -16.86 -6.12 9.07
C VAL A 523 -17.53 -6.26 7.71
N GLY A 524 -16.79 -5.96 6.67
CA GLY A 524 -17.15 -6.24 5.28
C GLY A 524 -16.24 -7.31 4.71
N VAL A 525 -16.82 -8.37 4.14
CA VAL A 525 -16.10 -9.45 3.46
C VAL A 525 -16.62 -9.59 2.03
N MET A 526 -15.72 -9.78 1.07
CA MET A 526 -16.06 -10.04 -0.32
C MET A 526 -15.19 -11.17 -0.90
N LEU A 527 -15.81 -12.07 -1.65
CA LEU A 527 -15.16 -13.04 -2.54
C LEU A 527 -15.59 -12.76 -4.00
N ASP A 528 -14.61 -12.69 -4.90
CA ASP A 528 -14.80 -12.45 -6.33
C ASP A 528 -14.67 -13.76 -7.11
N GLU A 529 -15.69 -14.08 -7.90
CA GLU A 529 -15.77 -15.28 -8.74
C GLU A 529 -15.58 -16.61 -7.96
N PRO A 530 -16.28 -16.87 -6.82
CA PRO A 530 -16.25 -18.18 -6.17
C PRO A 530 -16.80 -19.26 -7.12
N SER A 531 -16.10 -20.40 -7.22
CA SER A 531 -16.37 -21.43 -8.24
C SER A 531 -16.50 -22.85 -7.69
N ALA A 532 -16.39 -23.07 -6.38
CA ALA A 532 -16.52 -24.38 -5.73
C ALA A 532 -17.98 -24.83 -5.48
N GLY A 533 -18.92 -24.47 -6.36
CA GLY A 533 -20.33 -24.90 -6.27
C GLY A 533 -21.20 -24.16 -5.26
N ARG A 534 -20.62 -23.28 -4.44
CA ARG A 534 -21.35 -22.32 -3.58
C ARG A 534 -20.93 -20.90 -3.95
N TYR A 535 -21.89 -20.00 -4.09
CA TYR A 535 -21.61 -18.63 -4.52
C TYR A 535 -22.43 -17.56 -3.80
N PHE A 536 -23.44 -17.89 -3.00
CA PHE A 536 -24.17 -16.85 -2.28
C PHE A 536 -23.29 -16.21 -1.19
N GLY A 537 -23.42 -14.91 -0.98
CA GLY A 537 -22.66 -14.17 0.04
C GLY A 537 -22.88 -14.72 1.46
N GLY A 538 -24.08 -15.22 1.75
CA GLY A 538 -24.41 -15.91 2.99
C GLY A 538 -23.71 -17.26 3.17
N ASP A 539 -23.20 -17.86 2.09
CA ASP A 539 -22.49 -19.14 2.12
C ASP A 539 -20.97 -19.00 2.13
N VAL A 540 -20.43 -18.04 1.38
CA VAL A 540 -18.98 -17.92 1.16
C VAL A 540 -18.33 -16.78 1.94
N ALA A 541 -19.03 -15.66 2.15
CA ALA A 541 -18.48 -14.48 2.84
C ALA A 541 -18.89 -14.41 4.32
N ALA A 542 -20.10 -14.88 4.65
CA ALA A 542 -20.60 -14.89 6.03
C ALA A 542 -19.78 -15.74 7.02
N PRO A 543 -19.24 -16.94 6.66
CA PRO A 543 -18.36 -17.68 7.58
C PRO A 543 -17.09 -16.91 7.95
N VAL A 544 -16.44 -16.28 6.95
CA VAL A 544 -15.26 -15.44 7.18
C VAL A 544 -15.60 -14.26 8.09
N PHE A 545 -16.76 -13.62 7.87
CA PHE A 545 -17.27 -12.56 8.76
C PHE A 545 -17.36 -13.07 10.21
N SER A 546 -17.97 -14.24 10.43
CA SER A 546 -18.17 -14.78 11.76
C SER A 546 -16.84 -14.98 12.52
N GLU A 547 -15.85 -15.57 11.84
CA GLU A 547 -14.53 -15.83 12.43
C GLU A 547 -13.79 -14.52 12.71
N VAL A 548 -13.81 -13.57 11.79
CA VAL A 548 -13.16 -12.25 11.95
C VAL A 548 -13.78 -11.48 13.10
N VAL A 549 -15.10 -11.47 13.22
CA VAL A 549 -15.81 -10.84 14.35
C VAL A 549 -15.37 -11.45 15.67
N GLN A 550 -15.36 -12.79 15.76
CA GLN A 550 -15.01 -13.49 16.99
C GLN A 550 -13.64 -13.08 17.52
N GLN A 551 -12.62 -13.16 16.66
CA GLN A 551 -11.25 -12.87 17.06
C GLN A 551 -11.03 -11.39 17.33
N THR A 552 -11.64 -10.52 16.52
CA THR A 552 -11.51 -9.07 16.69
C THR A 552 -12.11 -8.62 18.03
N LEU A 553 -13.33 -9.04 18.37
CA LEU A 553 -13.98 -8.64 19.62
C LEU A 553 -13.26 -9.20 20.85
N ARG A 554 -12.77 -10.45 20.79
CA ARG A 554 -11.92 -11.02 21.85
C ARG A 554 -10.62 -10.24 22.01
N ARG A 555 -9.97 -9.88 20.90
CA ARG A 555 -8.74 -9.06 20.90
C ARG A 555 -8.97 -7.67 21.49
N MET A 556 -10.13 -7.08 21.23
CA MET A 556 -10.54 -5.79 21.79
C MET A 556 -11.05 -5.88 23.25
N GLY A 557 -11.11 -7.08 23.84
CA GLY A 557 -11.62 -7.27 25.21
C GLY A 557 -13.11 -6.97 25.36
N VAL A 558 -13.89 -7.05 24.27
CA VAL A 558 -15.34 -6.83 24.32
C VAL A 558 -16.00 -8.06 24.93
N GLN A 559 -16.78 -7.87 25.98
CA GLN A 559 -17.47 -8.97 26.67
C GLN A 559 -18.51 -9.63 25.75
N PRO A 560 -18.60 -10.97 25.72
CA PRO A 560 -19.70 -11.68 25.08
C PRO A 560 -21.07 -11.19 25.57
N ASP A 561 -21.99 -10.89 24.67
CA ASP A 561 -23.38 -10.49 24.97
C ASP A 561 -24.39 -11.61 24.71
N MET A 562 -23.93 -12.74 24.17
CA MET A 562 -24.70 -13.98 24.08
C MET A 562 -24.13 -15.04 25.03
N SER A 563 -25.03 -15.81 25.64
CA SER A 563 -24.64 -16.96 26.47
C SER A 563 -23.83 -17.97 25.65
N VAL A 564 -22.60 -18.25 26.09
CA VAL A 564 -21.77 -19.31 25.51
C VAL A 564 -22.12 -20.60 26.24
N LYS A 565 -22.74 -21.58 25.58
CA LYS A 565 -22.87 -22.93 26.16
C LYS A 565 -21.46 -23.54 26.25
N PRO A 566 -20.95 -23.90 27.45
CA PRO A 566 -19.66 -24.56 27.55
C PRO A 566 -19.74 -25.93 26.86
N GLN A 567 -18.92 -26.17 25.84
CA GLN A 567 -18.71 -27.52 25.31
C GLN A 567 -17.63 -28.25 26.12
N VAL A 568 -17.77 -28.26 27.45
CA VAL A 568 -16.96 -29.16 28.28
C VAL A 568 -17.68 -30.50 28.25
N VAL A 569 -17.25 -31.39 27.36
CA VAL A 569 -17.61 -32.81 27.44
C VAL A 569 -16.76 -33.39 28.58
N VAL A 570 -17.28 -33.34 29.79
CA VAL A 570 -16.70 -34.12 30.90
C VAL A 570 -17.08 -35.56 30.59
N ASN A 571 -16.16 -36.33 30.01
CA ASN A 571 -16.29 -37.79 30.07
C ASN A 571 -16.11 -38.15 31.55
N ALA A 572 -17.20 -38.39 32.26
CA ALA A 572 -17.14 -39.01 33.56
C ALA A 572 -16.53 -40.40 33.36
N VAL A 573 -15.28 -40.57 33.75
CA VAL A 573 -14.70 -41.90 33.94
C VAL A 573 -15.35 -42.42 35.21
N GLU A 574 -16.25 -43.40 35.10
CA GLU A 574 -16.67 -44.17 36.25
C GLU A 574 -15.44 -44.89 36.80
N GLU A 575 -14.95 -44.46 37.96
CA GLU A 575 -14.02 -45.26 38.74
C GLU A 575 -14.77 -46.50 39.24
N SER A 576 -14.39 -47.67 38.72
CA SER A 576 -14.82 -48.95 39.24
C SER A 576 -14.17 -49.18 40.61
N PHE A 577 -14.94 -49.01 41.67
CA PHE A 577 -14.59 -49.49 43.01
C PHE A 577 -14.81 -50.99 43.13
#